data_AF-A0A150V0L6-F1
#
_entry.id   AF-A0A150V0L6-F1
#
_cell.length_a   1.000
_cell.length_b   1.000
_cell.length_c   1.000
_cell.angle_alpha   90.00
_cell.angle_beta   90.00
_cell.angle_gamma   90.00
#
_symmetry.space_group_name_H-M   'P 1'
#
loop_
_entity.id
_entity.type
_entity.pdbx_description
1 polymer ?
#
loop_
_entity_poly.entity_id
_entity_poly.type
_entity_poly.pdbx_seq_one_letter_code
_entity_poly.pdbx_strand_id
1 'polypeptide(L)'
;MKTFVLLAASAAWAAAQDLSSLPACGQTCINNMIGLAQSQMGCASGDVSCYCSKPDFGYGVRDCSDQACSNSQQAESVISFGSSYCASALSAHSATASGSSVTGSELTTPGHGSRA
;
A
#
# COMPACT_ATOMS: atom_id res chain seq x y z
N MET A 1 -13.33 15.57 -33.28
CA MET A 1 -12.91 14.18 -32.98
C MET A 1 -12.43 14.18 -31.54
N LYS A 2 -13.05 13.35 -30.69
CA LYS A 2 -12.79 13.29 -29.25
C LYS A 2 -11.55 12.42 -29.03
N THR A 3 -10.43 13.01 -28.64
CA THR A 3 -9.27 12.25 -28.15
C THR A 3 -9.20 12.38 -26.65
N PHE A 4 -9.62 11.28 -26.00
CA PHE A 4 -9.48 10.99 -24.58
C PHE A 4 -7.99 10.94 -24.23
N VAL A 5 -7.52 11.91 -23.45
CA VAL A 5 -6.18 11.88 -22.88
C VAL A 5 -6.19 10.94 -21.67
N LEU A 6 -5.51 9.81 -21.90
CA LEU A 6 -4.93 8.84 -20.99
C LEU A 6 -4.90 9.25 -19.51
N LEU A 7 -5.74 8.59 -18.70
CA LEU A 7 -5.57 8.44 -17.25
C LEU A 7 -4.40 7.47 -17.02
N ALA A 8 -3.19 7.99 -16.91
CA ALA A 8 -2.02 7.22 -16.49
C ALA A 8 -1.65 7.57 -15.04
N ALA A 9 -1.77 6.54 -14.20
CA ALA A 9 -1.11 6.36 -12.90
C ALA A 9 -1.26 7.46 -11.84
N SER A 10 -2.33 7.36 -11.04
CA SER A 10 -2.42 7.99 -9.72
C SER A 10 -2.62 6.92 -8.64
N ALA A 11 -1.68 5.98 -8.50
CA ALA A 11 -1.72 4.98 -7.42
C ALA A 11 -0.95 5.43 -6.15
N ALA A 12 -0.18 6.52 -6.22
CA ALA A 12 0.65 6.98 -5.11
C ALA A 12 -0.08 7.94 -4.13
N TRP A 13 -1.26 8.45 -4.47
CA TRP A 13 -1.99 9.41 -3.61
C TRP A 13 -2.90 8.77 -2.55
N ALA A 14 -3.22 7.48 -2.64
CA ALA A 14 -4.10 6.84 -1.66
C ALA A 14 -3.51 6.96 -0.23
N ALA A 15 -2.23 6.63 -0.11
CA ALA A 15 -1.42 6.73 1.10
C ALA A 15 -1.53 8.07 1.87
N ALA A 16 -1.52 9.20 1.17
CA ALA A 16 -1.49 10.53 1.79
C ALA A 16 -2.85 11.00 2.29
N GLN A 17 -3.93 10.62 1.60
CA GLN A 17 -5.32 10.95 1.99
C GLN A 17 -5.69 10.23 3.29
N ASP A 18 -5.28 8.97 3.36
CA ASP A 18 -5.47 8.03 4.45
C ASP A 18 -4.72 8.49 5.73
N LEU A 19 -3.50 8.99 5.59
CA LEU A 19 -2.71 9.60 6.67
C LEU A 19 -3.40 10.81 7.31
N SER A 20 -4.14 11.60 6.52
CA SER A 20 -4.83 12.79 7.01
C SER A 20 -6.07 12.47 7.84
N SER A 21 -6.58 11.23 7.76
CA SER A 21 -7.66 10.72 8.65
C SER A 21 -7.14 10.24 10.00
N LEU A 22 -5.82 10.11 10.18
CA LEU A 22 -5.24 9.67 11.45
C LEU A 22 -5.20 10.81 12.47
N PRO A 23 -5.29 10.48 13.78
CA PRO A 23 -5.04 11.44 14.84
C PRO A 23 -3.61 12.00 14.73
N ALA A 24 -3.39 13.18 15.30
CA ALA A 24 -2.10 13.87 15.23
C ALA A 24 -0.90 13.03 15.74
N CYS A 25 -1.12 12.14 16.72
CA CYS A 25 -0.08 11.19 17.17
C CYS A 25 0.33 10.24 16.03
N GLY A 26 -0.63 9.71 15.28
CA GLY A 26 -0.39 8.80 14.16
C GLY A 26 0.35 9.46 13.01
N GLN A 27 -0.04 10.68 12.65
CA GLN A 27 0.67 11.47 11.63
C GLN A 27 2.13 11.69 12.03
N THR A 28 2.37 12.06 13.30
CA THR A 28 3.72 12.25 13.83
C THR A 28 4.54 10.96 13.79
N CYS A 29 3.95 9.84 14.21
CA CYS A 29 4.64 8.55 14.24
C CYS A 29 5.04 8.05 12.86
N ILE A 30 4.12 8.12 11.90
CA ILE A 30 4.37 7.70 10.52
C ILE A 30 5.47 8.59 9.91
N ASN A 31 5.40 9.92 10.06
CA ASN A 31 6.41 10.83 9.50
C ASN A 31 7.81 10.61 10.11
N ASN A 32 7.90 10.40 11.42
CA ASN A 32 9.17 10.08 12.07
C ASN A 32 9.77 8.77 11.54
N MET A 33 8.95 7.73 11.39
CA MET A 33 9.41 6.45 10.86
C MET A 33 9.80 6.52 9.38
N ILE A 34 9.13 7.34 8.57
CA ILE A 34 9.55 7.61 7.18
C ILE A 34 10.94 8.24 7.17
N GLY A 35 11.18 9.26 8.02
CA GLY A 35 12.50 9.89 8.14
C GLY A 35 13.60 8.89 8.50
N LEU A 36 13.34 7.98 9.45
CA LEU A 36 14.27 6.92 9.81
C LEU A 36 14.45 5.90 8.68
N ALA A 37 13.38 5.52 7.97
CA ALA A 37 13.48 4.61 6.84
C ALA A 37 14.36 5.18 5.70
N GLN A 38 14.30 6.49 5.49
CA GLN A 38 15.15 7.17 4.51
C GLN A 38 16.62 7.18 4.95
N SER A 39 16.90 7.58 6.20
CA SER A 39 18.28 7.73 6.68
C SER A 39 18.97 6.43 7.08
N GLN A 40 18.22 5.47 7.64
CA GLN A 40 18.76 4.23 8.22
C GLN A 40 18.57 3.01 7.32
N MET A 41 17.48 2.98 6.53
CA MET A 41 17.13 1.81 5.71
C MET A 41 17.37 2.03 4.21
N GLY A 42 17.73 3.25 3.81
CA GLY A 42 18.05 3.60 2.42
C GLY A 42 16.84 3.63 1.48
N CYS A 43 15.63 3.76 2.03
CA CYS A 43 14.42 3.85 1.21
C CYS A 43 14.23 5.26 0.62
N ALA A 44 13.81 5.34 -0.64
CA ALA A 44 13.52 6.64 -1.27
C ALA A 44 12.29 7.31 -0.64
N SER A 45 12.20 8.64 -0.72
CA SER A 45 11.05 9.42 -0.23
C SER A 45 9.75 8.99 -0.94
N GLY A 46 8.73 8.63 -0.18
CA GLY A 46 7.46 8.13 -0.71
C GLY A 46 7.48 6.66 -1.17
N ASP A 47 8.59 5.92 -0.99
CA ASP A 47 8.67 4.51 -1.36
C ASP A 47 8.04 3.61 -0.29
N VAL A 48 6.71 3.58 -0.30
CA VAL A 48 5.91 2.85 0.68
C VAL A 48 6.23 1.36 0.70
N SER A 49 6.55 0.79 -0.46
CA SER A 49 6.86 -0.64 -0.56
C SER A 49 8.20 -0.97 0.09
N CYS A 50 9.21 -0.11 -0.09
CA CYS A 50 10.47 -0.22 0.63
C CYS A 50 10.28 -0.08 2.15
N TYR A 51 9.49 0.91 2.59
CA TYR A 51 9.20 1.09 4.02
C TYR A 51 8.53 -0.15 4.61
N CYS A 52 7.48 -0.63 3.96
CA CYS A 52 6.67 -1.76 4.42
C CYS A 52 7.37 -3.12 4.25
N SER A 53 8.42 -3.21 3.43
CA SER A 53 9.28 -4.39 3.37
C SER A 53 10.22 -4.49 4.57
N LYS A 54 10.31 -3.46 5.41
CA LYS A 54 11.18 -3.43 6.59
C LYS A 54 10.34 -3.63 7.86
N PRO A 55 10.59 -4.70 8.64
CA PRO A 55 9.81 -4.96 9.86
C PRO A 55 9.99 -3.84 10.89
N ASP A 56 11.15 -3.19 10.93
CA ASP A 56 11.45 -2.05 11.81
C ASP A 56 10.49 -0.87 11.60
N PHE A 57 10.01 -0.64 10.38
CA PHE A 57 9.02 0.41 10.12
C PHE A 57 7.70 0.10 10.82
N GLY A 58 7.21 -1.14 10.72
CA GLY A 58 5.99 -1.58 11.39
C GLY A 58 6.11 -1.56 12.92
N TYR A 59 7.25 -2.03 13.45
CA TYR A 59 7.51 -1.99 14.89
C TYR A 59 7.61 -0.56 15.40
N GLY A 60 8.31 0.32 14.70
CA GLY A 60 8.46 1.72 15.09
C GLY A 60 7.16 2.51 15.05
N VAL A 61 6.27 2.25 14.09
CA VAL A 61 4.93 2.87 14.06
C VAL A 61 4.11 2.43 15.27
N ARG A 62 4.15 1.14 15.62
CA ARG A 62 3.42 0.59 16.77
C ARG A 62 3.96 1.12 18.09
N ASP A 63 5.27 1.04 18.30
CA ASP A 63 5.94 1.55 19.49
C ASP A 63 5.71 3.07 19.67
N CYS A 64 5.83 3.83 18.59
CA CYS A 64 5.52 5.26 18.64
C CYS A 64 4.04 5.50 18.95
N SER A 65 3.12 4.70 18.41
CA SER A 65 1.68 4.86 18.70
C SER A 65 1.38 4.58 20.17
N ASP A 66 1.94 3.53 20.74
CA ASP A 66 1.81 3.19 22.16
C ASP A 66 2.40 4.28 23.08
N GLN A 67 3.48 4.95 22.66
CA GLN A 67 4.12 6.00 23.46
C GLN A 67 3.53 7.41 23.27
N ALA A 68 3.16 7.77 22.04
CA ALA A 68 2.76 9.13 21.68
C ALA A 68 1.24 9.35 21.72
N CYS A 69 0.44 8.30 21.53
CA CYS A 69 -1.01 8.42 21.61
C CYS A 69 -1.47 8.25 23.05
N SER A 70 -2.07 9.28 23.65
CA SER A 70 -2.56 9.24 25.03
C SER A 70 -3.74 8.29 25.26
N ASN A 71 -4.31 7.70 24.20
CA ASN A 71 -5.45 6.82 24.25
C ASN A 71 -5.18 5.57 23.40
N SER A 72 -5.39 4.39 23.98
CA SER A 72 -5.16 3.11 23.31
C SER A 72 -6.00 2.91 22.04
N GLN A 73 -7.23 3.42 21.96
CA GLN A 73 -8.02 3.35 20.72
C GLN A 73 -7.38 4.17 19.59
N GLN A 74 -6.73 5.29 19.91
CA GLN A 74 -6.00 6.07 18.91
C GLN A 74 -4.77 5.30 18.45
N ALA A 75 -4.01 4.69 19.38
CA ALA A 75 -2.87 3.85 19.05
C ALA A 75 -3.30 2.67 18.16
N GLU A 76 -4.35 1.94 18.53
CA GLU A 76 -4.88 0.82 17.73
C GLU A 76 -5.33 1.27 16.34
N SER A 77 -5.94 2.45 16.22
CA SER A 77 -6.34 3.00 14.91
C SER A 77 -5.12 3.24 14.00
N VAL A 78 -4.02 3.74 14.57
CA VAL A 78 -2.76 3.97 13.82
C VAL A 78 -2.07 2.66 13.45
N ILE A 79 -2.09 1.66 14.34
CA ILE A 79 -1.53 0.33 14.08
C ILE A 79 -2.30 -0.40 12.97
N SER A 80 -3.64 -0.38 13.05
CA SER A 80 -4.53 -0.96 12.04
C SER A 80 -4.36 -0.27 10.69
N PHE A 81 -4.23 1.05 10.72
CA PHE A 81 -3.92 1.85 9.55
C PHE A 81 -2.58 1.44 8.91
N GLY A 82 -1.49 1.40 9.68
CA GLY A 82 -0.17 1.04 9.17
C GLY A 82 -0.15 -0.37 8.56
N SER A 83 -0.91 -1.29 9.13
CA SER A 83 -1.09 -2.65 8.60
C SER A 83 -1.78 -2.63 7.24
N SER A 84 -2.90 -1.91 7.13
CA SER A 84 -3.67 -1.77 5.89
C SER A 84 -2.88 -1.03 4.81
N TYR A 85 -2.17 0.03 5.21
CA TYR A 85 -1.28 0.82 4.38
C TYR A 85 -0.20 -0.04 3.73
N CYS A 86 0.47 -0.87 4.53
CA CYS A 86 1.49 -1.78 4.03
C CYS A 86 0.92 -2.92 3.19
N ALA A 87 -0.21 -3.51 3.59
CA ALA A 87 -0.89 -4.52 2.80
C ALA A 87 -1.26 -4.00 1.40
N SER A 88 -1.76 -2.75 1.34
CA SER A 88 -2.13 -2.08 0.09
C SER A 88 -0.92 -1.82 -0.80
N ALA A 89 0.18 -1.33 -0.23
CA ALA A 89 1.40 -1.01 -0.95
C ALA A 89 2.07 -2.28 -1.52
N LEU A 90 2.15 -3.35 -0.72
CA LEU A 90 2.72 -4.64 -1.15
C LEU A 90 1.83 -5.33 -2.19
N SER A 91 0.50 -5.23 -2.06
CA SER A 91 -0.45 -5.75 -3.04
C SER A 91 -0.37 -4.98 -4.37
N ALA A 92 -0.23 -3.65 -4.34
CA ALA A 92 -0.05 -2.82 -5.53
C ALA A 92 1.30 -3.09 -6.23
N HIS A 93 2.36 -3.39 -5.47
CA HIS A 93 3.63 -3.85 -6.02
C HIS A 93 3.48 -5.21 -6.73
N SER A 94 2.68 -6.10 -6.16
CA SER A 94 2.37 -7.42 -6.73
C SER A 94 1.53 -7.32 -8.01
N ALA A 95 0.60 -6.35 -8.07
CA ALA A 95 -0.19 -6.05 -9.26
C ALA A 95 0.67 -5.46 -10.39
N THR A 96 1.71 -4.70 -10.06
CA THR A 96 2.66 -4.14 -11.06
C THR A 96 3.66 -5.20 -11.54
N ALA A 97 4.06 -6.15 -10.68
CA ALA A 97 4.82 -7.34 -11.11
C ALA A 97 3.97 -8.30 -11.98
N SER A 98 2.65 -8.26 -11.82
CA SER A 98 1.67 -8.99 -12.63
C SER A 98 1.20 -8.19 -13.85
N GLY A 99 2.07 -7.33 -14.40
CA GLY A 99 1.97 -6.86 -15.79
C GLY A 99 2.35 -7.95 -16.82
N SER A 100 2.84 -9.12 -16.37
CA SER A 100 2.78 -10.35 -17.16
C SER A 100 1.38 -10.95 -17.04
N SER A 101 0.39 -10.25 -17.60
CA SER A 101 -0.86 -10.89 -17.98
C SER A 101 -0.53 -11.88 -19.07
N VAL A 102 -0.41 -13.14 -18.65
CA VAL A 102 -0.72 -14.33 -19.44
C VAL A 102 -1.67 -13.99 -20.59
N THR A 103 -1.21 -14.20 -21.82
CA THR A 103 -2.11 -14.36 -22.97
C THR A 103 -2.83 -15.70 -22.77
N GLY A 104 -3.81 -15.72 -21.87
CA GLY A 104 -4.82 -16.75 -21.80
C GLY A 104 -5.90 -16.42 -22.82
N SER A 105 -5.70 -16.82 -24.06
CA SER A 105 -6.78 -16.98 -25.04
C SER A 105 -6.48 -18.23 -25.86
N GLU A 106 -6.53 -19.39 -25.20
CA GLU A 106 -6.92 -20.60 -25.90
C GLU A 106 -8.45 -20.59 -25.98
N LEU A 107 -8.93 -20.21 -27.16
CA LEU A 107 -10.31 -20.35 -27.58
C LEU A 107 -10.44 -21.77 -28.13
N THR A 108 -10.82 -22.73 -27.29
CA THR A 108 -11.27 -24.05 -27.74
C THR A 108 -12.75 -24.25 -27.39
N THR A 109 -13.55 -23.98 -28.41
CA THR A 109 -14.95 -24.32 -28.67
C THR A 109 -15.50 -25.52 -27.89
N PRO A 110 -16.63 -25.40 -27.15
CA PRO A 110 -17.50 -26.53 -26.89
C PRO A 110 -18.27 -26.87 -28.18
N GLY A 111 -17.75 -27.82 -28.94
CA GLY A 111 -18.40 -28.37 -30.11
C GLY A 111 -19.65 -29.17 -29.72
N HIS A 112 -20.80 -28.72 -30.20
CA HIS A 112 -22.04 -29.48 -30.27
C HIS A 112 -21.81 -30.82 -31.01
N GLY A 113 -22.13 -31.95 -30.38
CA GLY A 113 -22.06 -33.29 -30.95
C GLY A 113 -23.18 -34.19 -30.45
N SER A 114 -24.34 -34.07 -31.09
CA SER A 114 -25.56 -34.83 -30.87
C SER A 114 -25.46 -36.31 -31.31
N ARG A 115 -26.16 -37.19 -30.59
CA ARG A 115 -26.77 -38.49 -31.02
C ARG A 115 -25.82 -39.67 -31.35
N ALA A 116 -25.92 -40.74 -30.55
CA ALA A 116 -26.66 -41.98 -30.86
C ALA A 116 -26.70 -42.88 -29.62
#